data_AF-A0A1H5Y503-F1
#
_entry.id   AF-A0A1H5Y503-F1
#
_cell.length_a   1.000
_cell.length_b   1.000
_cell.length_c   1.000
_cell.angle_alpha   90.00
_cell.angle_beta   90.00
_cell.angle_gamma   90.00
#
_symmetry.space_group_name_H-M   'P 1'
#
loop_
_entity.id
_entity.type
_entity.pdbx_description
1 polymer ?
#
loop_
_entity_poly.entity_id
_entity_poly.type
_entity_poly.pdbx_seq_one_letter_code
_entity_poly.pdbx_strand_id
1 'polypeptide(L)'
;MAGILIMSFDLKEPWGTHRKYQVFDEKYIDIFGRPEVTAHRILMLDLVDKIIISKLPTLKNQLVAKYALTRFAILFILRQIFENDNKGKELLVSPELFVKDLKDRQDFIDSTSTIINDIIIDFNGEVENLGEDFDYKSKLRDENWIKKLSQEIVSSYLKQVSRQRIESFENEWNKRIASR
;
A
#
# COMPACT_ATOMS: atom_id res chain seq x y z
N MET A 1 -5.06 8.68 13.03
CA MET A 1 -4.25 7.92 12.05
C MET A 1 -5.04 7.58 10.80
N ALA A 2 -6.27 7.05 10.93
CA ALA A 2 -7.13 6.63 9.82
C ALA A 2 -7.26 7.63 8.67
N GLY A 3 -7.48 8.93 8.94
CA GLY A 3 -7.59 9.93 7.87
C GLY A 3 -6.34 10.07 6.98
N ILE A 4 -5.13 9.85 7.52
CA ILE A 4 -3.90 9.87 6.73
C ILE A 4 -3.79 8.62 5.85
N LEU A 5 -4.21 7.46 6.36
CA LEU A 5 -4.26 6.21 5.60
C LEU A 5 -5.24 6.34 4.43
N ILE A 6 -6.43 6.89 4.68
CA ILE A 6 -7.44 7.16 3.64
C ILE A 6 -6.92 8.17 2.62
N MET A 7 -6.27 9.25 3.07
CA MET A 7 -5.66 10.22 2.15
C MET A 7 -4.62 9.56 1.23
N SER A 8 -3.77 8.70 1.79
CA SER A 8 -2.74 7.99 1.03
C SER A 8 -3.33 6.93 0.08
N PHE A 9 -4.33 6.18 0.52
CA PHE A 9 -4.86 5.01 -0.17
C PHE A 9 -6.04 5.36 -1.07
N ASP A 10 -7.04 6.06 -0.55
CA ASP A 10 -8.32 6.34 -1.22
C ASP A 10 -8.33 7.64 -2.00
N LEU A 11 -7.64 8.69 -1.50
CA LEU A 11 -7.41 9.91 -2.28
C LEU A 11 -6.17 9.84 -3.15
N LYS A 12 -5.33 8.81 -2.96
CA LYS A 12 -4.10 8.58 -3.74
C LYS A 12 -3.09 9.73 -3.61
N GLU A 13 -2.98 10.33 -2.43
CA GLU A 13 -2.10 11.48 -2.16
C GLU A 13 -1.05 11.21 -1.05
N PRO A 14 -0.19 10.18 -1.16
CA PRO A 14 0.81 9.87 -0.13
C PRO A 14 1.80 11.02 0.15
N TRP A 15 2.13 11.84 -0.86
CA TRP A 15 3.03 12.99 -0.72
C TRP A 15 2.50 14.09 0.20
N GLY A 16 1.17 14.24 0.29
CA GLY A 16 0.51 15.27 1.09
C GLY A 16 0.40 14.93 2.58
N THR A 17 0.70 13.69 2.98
CA THR A 17 0.47 13.16 4.34
C THR A 17 1.28 13.86 5.45
N HIS A 18 2.30 14.65 5.10
CA HIS A 18 3.02 15.50 6.06
C HIS A 18 2.16 16.68 6.56
N ARG A 19 1.16 17.12 5.78
CA ARG A 19 0.23 18.21 6.12
C ARG A 19 -0.97 17.68 6.92
N LYS A 20 -0.70 17.11 8.09
CA LYS A 20 -1.72 16.42 8.92
C LYS A 20 -2.92 17.30 9.27
N TYR A 21 -2.72 18.62 9.38
CA TYR A 21 -3.79 19.57 9.69
C TYR A 21 -4.89 19.57 8.62
N GLN A 22 -4.57 19.30 7.34
CA GLN A 22 -5.54 19.27 6.25
C GLN A 22 -6.58 18.14 6.42
N VAL A 23 -6.25 17.07 7.13
CA VAL A 23 -7.14 15.91 7.31
C VAL A 23 -8.44 16.27 8.03
N PHE A 24 -8.36 17.18 9.01
CA PHE A 24 -9.51 17.59 9.83
C PHE A 24 -10.07 18.96 9.43
N ASP A 25 -9.55 19.54 8.35
CA ASP A 25 -9.95 20.84 7.84
C ASP A 25 -10.32 20.69 6.35
N GLU A 26 -9.49 21.21 5.45
CA GLU A 26 -9.70 21.22 3.99
C GLU A 26 -10.17 19.87 3.39
N LYS A 27 -9.63 18.74 3.87
CA LYS A 27 -9.89 17.41 3.32
C LYS A 27 -10.87 16.58 4.14
N TYR A 28 -11.50 17.12 5.18
CA TYR A 28 -12.38 16.35 6.05
C TYR A 28 -13.51 15.66 5.26
N ILE A 29 -14.17 16.39 4.36
CA ILE A 29 -15.27 15.84 3.55
C ILE A 29 -14.76 14.80 2.56
N ASP A 30 -13.63 15.06 1.89
CA ASP A 30 -13.04 14.11 0.93
C ASP A 30 -12.57 12.81 1.61
N ILE A 31 -12.22 12.87 2.89
CA ILE A 31 -11.73 11.72 3.66
C ILE A 31 -12.87 10.96 4.34
N PHE A 32 -13.82 11.66 4.98
CA PHE A 32 -14.82 11.03 5.85
C PHE A 32 -16.25 11.10 5.30
N GLY A 33 -16.51 11.93 4.29
CA GLY A 33 -17.83 12.05 3.65
C GLY A 33 -18.11 11.00 2.58
N ARG A 34 -17.14 10.14 2.27
CA ARG A 34 -17.24 9.11 1.23
C ARG A 34 -17.97 7.86 1.76
N PRO A 35 -18.97 7.31 1.03
CA PRO A 35 -19.74 6.15 1.49
C PRO A 35 -18.90 4.87 1.67
N GLU A 36 -17.80 4.74 0.94
CA GLU A 36 -16.85 3.62 1.06
C GLU A 36 -16.03 3.63 2.38
N VAL A 37 -16.09 4.72 3.16
CA VAL A 37 -15.36 4.86 4.42
C VAL A 37 -16.16 4.18 5.53
N THR A 38 -16.06 2.85 5.56
CA THR A 38 -16.71 1.99 6.55
C THR A 38 -15.75 1.56 7.66
N ALA A 39 -16.29 0.99 8.74
CA ALA A 39 -15.46 0.39 9.79
C ALA A 39 -14.54 -0.72 9.25
N HIS A 40 -15.02 -1.53 8.29
CA HIS A 40 -14.22 -2.57 7.65
C HIS A 40 -13.11 -1.98 6.76
N ARG A 41 -13.37 -0.86 6.06
CA ARG A 41 -12.34 -0.12 5.31
C ARG A 41 -11.24 0.40 6.25
N ILE A 42 -11.62 1.00 7.38
CA ILE A 42 -10.66 1.48 8.38
C ILE A 42 -9.84 0.32 8.97
N LEU A 43 -10.49 -0.80 9.30
CA LEU A 43 -9.81 -1.99 9.79
C LEU A 43 -8.83 -2.55 8.75
N MET A 44 -9.25 -2.69 7.50
CA MET A 44 -8.38 -3.13 6.40
C MET A 44 -7.14 -2.24 6.29
N LEU A 45 -7.31 -0.91 6.30
CA LEU A 45 -6.18 0.03 6.23
C LEU A 45 -5.25 -0.07 7.44
N ASP A 46 -5.79 -0.25 8.65
CA ASP A 46 -4.98 -0.43 9.87
C ASP A 46 -4.16 -1.73 9.83
N LEU A 47 -4.74 -2.82 9.33
CA LEU A 47 -4.04 -4.08 9.13
C LEU A 47 -2.90 -3.94 8.12
N VAL A 48 -3.16 -3.30 6.98
CA VAL A 48 -2.14 -3.03 5.96
C VAL A 48 -1.01 -2.15 6.53
N ASP A 49 -1.33 -1.08 7.24
CA ASP A 49 -0.32 -0.17 7.83
C ASP A 49 0.59 -0.93 8.81
N LYS A 50 0.02 -1.83 9.63
CA LYS A 50 0.80 -2.69 10.54
C LYS A 50 1.74 -3.63 9.79
N ILE A 51 1.28 -4.23 8.68
CA ILE A 51 2.14 -5.08 7.84
C ILE A 51 3.28 -4.23 7.27
N ILE A 52 2.99 -3.07 6.68
CA ILE A 52 4.02 -2.18 6.11
C ILE A 52 5.03 -1.79 7.19
N ILE A 53 4.58 -1.31 8.36
CA ILE A 53 5.46 -0.93 9.48
C ILE A 53 6.37 -2.09 9.89
N SER A 54 5.85 -3.32 9.95
CA SER A 54 6.66 -4.50 10.31
C SER A 54 7.74 -4.83 9.27
N LYS A 55 7.56 -4.40 8.01
CA LYS A 55 8.46 -4.70 6.89
C LYS A 55 9.41 -3.56 6.55
N LEU A 56 9.10 -2.32 6.91
CA LEU A 56 10.01 -1.17 6.68
C LEU A 56 11.47 -1.42 7.13
N PRO A 57 11.75 -2.10 8.27
CA PRO A 57 13.14 -2.38 8.67
C PRO A 57 13.95 -3.18 7.65
N THR A 58 13.31 -3.92 6.73
CA THR A 58 13.98 -4.72 5.69
C THR A 58 14.35 -3.92 4.44
N LEU A 59 13.99 -2.63 4.38
CA LEU A 59 14.51 -1.73 3.35
C LEU A 59 16.01 -1.52 3.54
N LYS A 60 16.78 -1.55 2.45
CA LYS A 60 18.24 -1.41 2.50
C LYS A 60 18.64 0.01 2.93
N ASN A 61 18.00 1.04 2.38
CA ASN A 61 18.21 2.42 2.79
C ASN A 61 17.42 2.75 4.07
N GLN A 62 18.11 2.70 5.21
CA GLN A 62 17.50 2.90 6.53
C GLN A 62 17.01 4.35 6.78
N LEU A 63 17.56 5.34 6.08
CA LEU A 63 17.09 6.73 6.17
C LEU A 63 15.71 6.87 5.50
N VAL A 64 15.56 6.26 4.32
CA VAL A 64 14.28 6.16 3.61
C VAL A 64 13.29 5.34 4.45
N ALA A 65 13.71 4.19 4.98
CA ALA A 65 12.86 3.31 5.78
C ALA A 65 12.20 4.01 6.99
N LYS A 66 12.97 4.84 7.70
CA LYS A 66 12.50 5.55 8.90
C LYS A 66 11.66 6.78 8.58
N TYR A 67 11.63 7.23 7.33
CA TYR A 67 10.86 8.40 6.94
C TYR A 67 9.37 8.07 6.79
N ALA A 68 8.52 8.81 7.48
CA ALA A 68 7.10 8.49 7.59
C ALA A 68 6.36 8.42 6.23
N LEU A 69 6.80 9.17 5.22
CA LEU A 69 6.14 9.16 3.90
C LEU A 69 6.41 7.88 3.11
N THR A 70 7.48 7.16 3.42
CA THR A 70 7.81 5.88 2.77
C THR A 70 6.69 4.87 2.97
N ARG A 71 6.15 4.74 4.19
CA ARG A 71 5.03 3.82 4.47
C ARG A 71 3.77 4.17 3.66
N PHE A 72 3.51 5.47 3.47
CA PHE A 72 2.35 5.96 2.73
C PHE A 72 2.56 5.78 1.22
N ALA A 73 3.78 5.97 0.72
CA ALA A 73 4.12 5.64 -0.66
C ALA A 73 3.90 4.14 -0.95
N ILE A 74 4.35 3.24 -0.07
CA ILE A 74 4.10 1.79 -0.19
C ILE A 74 2.60 1.48 -0.16
N LEU A 75 1.83 2.11 0.74
CA LEU A 75 0.37 1.96 0.81
C LEU A 75 -0.30 2.38 -0.51
N PHE A 76 0.16 3.48 -1.12
CA PHE A 76 -0.33 3.95 -2.42
C PHE A 76 0.06 3.03 -3.59
N ILE A 77 1.24 2.42 -3.56
CA ILE A 77 1.65 1.40 -4.54
C ILE A 77 0.74 0.17 -4.43
N LEU A 78 0.53 -0.32 -3.20
CA LEU A 78 -0.33 -1.47 -2.95
C LEU A 78 -1.77 -1.21 -3.43
N ARG A 79 -2.30 0.01 -3.22
CA ARG A 79 -3.60 0.42 -3.77
C ARG A 79 -3.69 0.17 -5.27
N GLN A 80 -2.67 0.57 -6.03
CA GLN A 80 -2.66 0.41 -7.48
C GLN A 80 -2.49 -1.03 -7.92
N ILE A 81 -1.75 -1.84 -7.15
CA ILE A 81 -1.69 -3.29 -7.38
C ILE A 81 -3.09 -3.89 -7.23
N PHE A 82 -3.83 -3.56 -6.17
CA PHE A 82 -5.21 -4.05 -5.99
C PHE A 82 -6.15 -3.60 -7.10
N GLU A 83 -5.97 -2.40 -7.67
CA GLU A 83 -6.76 -1.92 -8.81
C GLU A 83 -6.51 -2.72 -10.11
N ASN A 84 -5.45 -3.51 -10.18
CA ASN A 84 -5.11 -4.37 -11.32
C ASN A 84 -5.34 -5.87 -11.04
N ASP A 85 -5.89 -6.22 -9.87
CA ASP A 85 -6.15 -7.59 -9.44
C ASP A 85 -7.66 -7.83 -9.26
N ASN A 86 -8.18 -9.01 -9.62
CA ASN A 86 -9.62 -9.28 -9.54
C ASN A 86 -10.13 -9.27 -8.09
N LYS A 87 -9.47 -10.01 -7.20
CA LYS A 87 -9.79 -10.02 -5.77
C LYS A 87 -9.39 -8.71 -5.10
N GLY A 88 -8.35 -8.05 -5.60
CA GLY A 88 -7.99 -6.70 -5.20
C GLY A 88 -9.15 -5.72 -5.44
N LYS A 89 -9.74 -5.71 -6.64
CA LYS A 89 -10.91 -4.87 -6.94
C LYS A 89 -12.11 -5.19 -6.05
N GLU A 90 -12.36 -6.47 -5.78
CA GLU A 90 -13.42 -6.90 -4.87
C GLU A 90 -13.18 -6.38 -3.44
N LEU A 91 -11.95 -6.51 -2.92
CA LEU A 91 -11.52 -5.95 -1.63
C LEU A 91 -11.74 -4.43 -1.56
N LEU A 92 -11.47 -3.72 -2.66
CA LEU A 92 -11.64 -2.26 -2.72
C LEU A 92 -13.11 -1.83 -2.67
N VAL A 93 -14.05 -2.69 -3.04
CA VAL A 93 -15.50 -2.42 -2.98
C VAL A 93 -16.09 -2.93 -1.66
N SER A 94 -15.75 -4.17 -1.28
CA SER A 94 -16.32 -4.90 -0.16
C SER A 94 -15.24 -5.44 0.78
N PRO A 95 -14.55 -4.59 1.54
CA PRO A 95 -13.50 -5.01 2.46
C PRO A 95 -14.01 -5.98 3.54
N GLU A 96 -15.30 -5.93 3.89
CA GLU A 96 -15.93 -6.83 4.84
C GLU A 96 -15.79 -8.31 4.47
N LEU A 97 -15.69 -8.66 3.18
CA LEU A 97 -15.49 -10.04 2.72
C LEU A 97 -14.11 -10.59 3.07
N PHE A 98 -13.17 -9.72 3.45
CA PHE A 98 -11.77 -10.08 3.67
C PHE A 98 -11.33 -9.88 5.12
N VAL A 99 -11.93 -8.95 5.87
CA VAL A 99 -11.43 -8.59 7.21
C VAL A 99 -12.42 -8.79 8.36
N LYS A 100 -13.69 -9.08 8.06
CA LYS A 100 -14.74 -9.21 9.07
C LYS A 100 -14.48 -10.40 9.98
N ASP A 101 -14.38 -11.59 9.40
CA ASP A 101 -14.17 -12.83 10.14
C ASP A 101 -12.68 -13.04 10.46
N LEU A 102 -12.37 -13.65 11.62
CA LEU A 102 -10.99 -13.78 12.08
C LEU A 102 -10.11 -14.61 11.14
N LYS A 103 -10.67 -15.67 10.53
CA LYS A 103 -9.95 -16.54 9.59
C LYS A 103 -9.66 -15.80 8.27
N ASP A 104 -10.67 -15.13 7.72
CA ASP A 104 -10.51 -14.28 6.52
C ASP A 104 -9.49 -13.17 6.77
N ARG A 105 -9.55 -12.55 7.94
CA ARG A 105 -8.59 -11.52 8.34
C ARG A 105 -7.15 -12.03 8.34
N GLN A 106 -6.91 -13.23 8.86
CA GLN A 106 -5.57 -13.82 8.86
C GLN A 106 -5.10 -14.10 7.43
N ASP A 107 -5.96 -14.66 6.59
CA ASP A 107 -5.64 -14.94 5.19
C ASP A 107 -5.40 -13.65 4.39
N PHE A 108 -6.09 -12.56 4.75
CA PHE A 108 -5.89 -11.23 4.18
C PHE A 108 -4.52 -10.68 4.57
N ILE A 109 -4.16 -10.78 5.86
CA ILE A 109 -2.87 -10.33 6.38
C ILE A 109 -1.73 -11.08 5.66
N ASP A 110 -1.84 -12.40 5.55
CA ASP A 110 -0.79 -13.22 4.98
C ASP A 110 -0.66 -13.02 3.47
N SER A 111 -1.78 -12.95 2.74
CA SER A 111 -1.78 -12.64 1.30
C SER A 111 -1.18 -11.26 1.03
N THR A 112 -1.60 -10.25 1.80
CA THR A 112 -1.12 -8.88 1.63
C THR A 112 0.36 -8.75 2.04
N SER A 113 0.81 -9.51 3.04
CA SER A 113 2.22 -9.54 3.40
C SER A 113 3.10 -10.10 2.30
N THR A 114 2.64 -11.08 1.50
CA THR A 114 3.38 -11.56 0.32
C THR A 114 3.57 -10.39 -0.65
N ILE A 115 2.50 -9.68 -1.00
CA ILE A 115 2.54 -8.58 -1.98
C ILE A 115 3.46 -7.45 -1.49
N ILE A 116 3.39 -7.08 -0.20
CA ILE A 116 4.24 -6.04 0.37
C ILE A 116 5.73 -6.43 0.33
N ASN A 117 6.07 -7.72 0.49
CA ASN A 117 7.47 -8.15 0.33
C ASN A 117 7.97 -7.88 -1.09
N ASP A 118 7.17 -8.19 -2.11
CA ASP A 118 7.53 -7.95 -3.51
C ASP A 118 7.67 -6.45 -3.80
N ILE A 119 6.77 -5.61 -3.27
CA ILE A 119 6.88 -4.15 -3.36
C ILE A 119 8.20 -3.65 -2.75
N ILE A 120 8.61 -4.19 -1.60
CA ILE A 120 9.85 -3.78 -0.92
C ILE A 120 11.09 -4.19 -1.72
N ILE A 121 11.06 -5.35 -2.38
CA ILE A 121 12.15 -5.79 -3.26
C ILE A 121 12.32 -4.79 -4.41
N ASP A 122 11.23 -4.47 -5.12
CA ASP A 122 11.26 -3.54 -6.24
C ASP A 122 11.62 -2.11 -5.79
N PHE A 123 11.07 -1.66 -4.65
CA PHE A 123 11.39 -0.36 -4.07
C PHE A 123 12.89 -0.23 -3.72
N ASN A 124 13.49 -1.29 -3.17
CA ASN A 124 14.94 -1.30 -2.93
C ASN A 124 15.72 -1.14 -4.24
N GLY A 125 15.32 -1.85 -5.29
CA GLY A 125 15.96 -1.74 -6.61
C GLY A 125 15.88 -0.31 -7.17
N GLU A 126 14.70 0.33 -7.07
CA GLU A 126 14.51 1.70 -7.55
C GLU A 126 15.29 2.73 -6.73
N VAL A 127 15.39 2.57 -5.42
CA VAL A 127 16.13 3.50 -4.55
C VAL A 127 17.65 3.30 -4.63
N GLU A 128 18.14 2.06 -4.77
CA GLU A 128 19.58 1.78 -4.95
C GLU A 128 20.16 2.50 -6.18
N ASN A 129 19.37 2.60 -7.25
CA ASN A 129 19.78 3.27 -8.49
C ASN A 129 19.97 4.79 -8.37
N LEU A 130 19.57 5.41 -7.24
CA LEU A 130 19.59 6.87 -7.06
C LEU A 130 20.84 7.40 -6.36
N GLY A 131 21.70 6.50 -5.85
CA GLY A 131 22.99 6.84 -5.24
C GLY A 131 22.92 7.33 -3.78
N GLU A 132 24.09 7.59 -3.20
CA GLU A 132 24.24 7.96 -1.78
C GLU A 132 23.69 9.36 -1.45
N ASP A 133 23.73 10.28 -2.41
CA ASP A 133 23.24 11.67 -2.26
C ASP A 133 21.73 11.82 -2.50
N PHE A 134 20.98 10.71 -2.53
CA PHE A 134 19.55 10.73 -2.80
C PHE A 134 18.76 11.53 -1.74
N ASP A 135 18.21 12.69 -2.16
CA ASP A 135 17.32 13.51 -1.32
C ASP A 135 15.91 12.89 -1.23
N TYR A 136 15.80 11.83 -0.45
CA TYR A 136 14.55 11.12 -0.21
C TYR A 136 13.46 12.01 0.40
N LYS A 137 13.81 13.02 1.21
CA LYS A 137 12.82 13.86 1.90
C LYS A 137 12.04 14.71 0.91
N SER A 138 12.74 15.35 -0.02
CA SER A 138 12.12 16.15 -1.07
C SER A 138 11.37 15.26 -2.05
N LYS A 139 11.98 14.14 -2.47
CA LYS A 139 11.41 13.22 -3.45
C LYS A 139 10.13 12.54 -2.98
N LEU A 140 10.07 12.11 -1.72
CA LEU A 140 8.85 11.51 -1.15
C LEU A 140 7.71 12.52 -0.94
N ARG A 141 7.99 13.84 -1.00
CA ARG A 141 6.98 14.92 -1.00
C ARG A 141 6.61 15.39 -2.41
N ASP A 142 7.32 14.92 -3.44
CA ASP A 142 7.09 15.29 -4.82
C ASP A 142 6.06 14.34 -5.46
N GLU A 143 4.94 14.90 -5.86
CA GLU A 143 3.83 14.16 -6.48
C GLU A 143 4.26 13.41 -7.74
N ASN A 144 4.99 14.07 -8.63
CA ASN A 144 5.36 13.49 -9.92
C ASN A 144 6.35 12.34 -9.75
N TRP A 145 7.30 12.51 -8.82
CA TRP A 145 8.27 11.48 -8.50
C TRP A 145 7.59 10.25 -7.88
N ILE A 146 6.67 10.42 -6.93
CA ILE A 146 5.94 9.29 -6.34
C ILE A 146 5.06 8.58 -7.35
N LYS A 147 4.37 9.32 -8.22
CA LYS A 147 3.58 8.73 -9.31
C LYS A 147 4.45 7.92 -10.26
N LYS A 148 5.61 8.44 -10.65
CA LYS A 148 6.57 7.74 -11.51
C LYS A 148 7.11 6.48 -10.85
N LEU A 149 7.64 6.59 -9.63
CA LEU A 149 8.14 5.45 -8.86
C LEU A 149 7.07 4.37 -8.72
N SER A 150 5.85 4.78 -8.38
CA SER A 150 4.75 3.85 -8.23
C SER A 150 4.39 3.15 -9.55
N GLN A 151 4.41 3.86 -10.67
CA GLN A 151 4.16 3.28 -11.98
C GLN A 151 5.23 2.25 -12.34
N GLU A 152 6.51 2.54 -12.05
CA GLU A 152 7.64 1.64 -12.28
C GLU A 152 7.49 0.34 -11.47
N ILE A 153 7.23 0.45 -10.17
CA ILE A 153 7.04 -0.71 -9.28
C ILE A 153 5.79 -1.52 -9.65
N VAL A 154 4.64 -0.87 -9.86
CA VAL A 154 3.40 -1.58 -10.25
C VAL A 154 3.61 -2.31 -11.59
N SER A 155 4.27 -1.67 -12.56
CA SER A 155 4.56 -2.30 -13.86
C SER A 155 5.51 -3.48 -13.73
N SER A 156 6.52 -3.39 -12.86
CA SER A 156 7.43 -4.51 -12.54
C SER A 156 6.65 -5.68 -11.94
N TYR A 157 5.88 -5.43 -10.89
CA TYR A 157 5.04 -6.43 -10.22
C TYR A 157 4.11 -7.16 -11.22
N LEU A 158 3.35 -6.42 -12.04
CA LEU A 158 2.43 -7.01 -13.02
C LEU A 158 3.17 -7.83 -14.09
N LYS A 159 4.38 -7.43 -14.48
CA LYS A 159 5.24 -8.23 -15.38
C LYS A 159 5.68 -9.54 -14.72
N GLN A 160 6.00 -9.54 -13.43
CA GLN A 160 6.39 -10.76 -12.72
C GLN A 160 5.20 -11.71 -12.54
N VAL A 161 4.01 -11.18 -12.21
CA VAL A 161 2.76 -11.97 -12.13
C VAL A 161 2.41 -12.60 -13.48
N SER A 162 2.43 -11.83 -14.57
CA SER A 162 2.14 -12.36 -15.91
C SER A 162 3.16 -13.41 -16.39
N ARG A 163 4.39 -13.34 -15.88
CA ARG A 163 5.44 -14.35 -16.10
C ARG A 163 5.39 -15.52 -15.13
N GLN A 164 4.41 -15.55 -14.21
CA GLN A 164 4.25 -16.59 -13.18
C GLN A 164 5.50 -16.74 -12.29
N ARG A 165 6.21 -15.64 -12.05
CA ARG A 165 7.40 -15.62 -11.17
C ARG A 165 7.07 -15.28 -9.73
N ILE A 166 6.01 -14.51 -9.54
CA ILE A 166 5.38 -14.21 -8.25
C ILE A 166 3.88 -14.41 -8.40
N GLU A 167 3.18 -14.43 -7.28
CA GLU A 167 1.75 -14.66 -7.23
C GLU A 167 0.98 -13.33 -7.22
N SER A 168 -0.20 -13.32 -7.84
CA SER A 168 -1.14 -12.21 -7.69
C SER A 168 -1.79 -12.22 -6.30
N PHE A 169 -2.46 -11.13 -5.93
CA PHE A 169 -3.20 -11.11 -4.67
C PHE A 169 -4.35 -12.11 -4.72
N GLU A 170 -5.04 -12.23 -5.85
CA GLU A 170 -6.06 -13.25 -6.08
C GLU A 170 -5.53 -14.67 -5.86
N ASN A 171 -4.36 -15.00 -6.40
CA ASN A 171 -3.78 -16.34 -6.22
C ASN A 171 -3.39 -16.60 -4.77
N GLU A 172 -2.75 -15.64 -4.11
CA GLU A 172 -2.37 -15.75 -2.70
C GLU A 172 -3.60 -15.95 -1.80
N TRP A 173 -4.68 -15.21 -2.06
CA TRP A 173 -5.96 -15.36 -1.38
C TRP A 173 -6.57 -16.74 -1.64
N ASN A 174 -6.68 -17.14 -2.91
CA ASN A 174 -7.29 -18.40 -3.32
C ASN A 174 -6.55 -19.64 -2.78
N LYS A 175 -5.22 -19.59 -2.71
CA LYS A 175 -4.41 -20.65 -2.09
C LYS A 175 -4.75 -20.84 -0.63
N ARG A 176 -4.89 -19.74 0.11
CA ARG A 176 -5.16 -19.78 1.55
C ARG A 176 -6.56 -20.31 1.82
N ILE A 177 -7.58 -19.82 1.11
CA ILE A 177 -8.94 -20.33 1.24
C ILE A 177 -9.05 -21.82 0.88
N ALA A 178 -8.26 -22.31 -0.09
CA ALA A 178 -8.26 -23.72 -0.49
C ALA A 178 -7.54 -24.63 0.51
N SER A 179 -6.59 -24.10 1.28
CA SER A 179 -5.86 -24.83 2.33
C SER A 179 -6.61 -24.97 3.66
N ARG A 180 -7.86 -24.51 3.70
CA ARG A 180 -8.66 -24.33 4.92
C ARG A 180 -9.35 -25.58 5.45
#